data_AF-A0A9E1ZZ64-F1
#
_entry.id   AF-A0A9E1ZZ64-F1
#
_cell.length_a   1.000
_cell.length_b   1.000
_cell.length_c   1.000
_cell.angle_alpha   90.00
_cell.angle_beta   90.00
_cell.angle_gamma   90.00
#
_symmetry.space_group_name_H-M   'P 1'
#
loop_
_entity.id
_entity.type
_entity.pdbx_description
1 polymer ?
#
loop_
_entity_poly.entity_id
_entity_poly.type
_entity_poly.pdbx_seq_one_letter_code
_entity_poly.pdbx_strand_id
1 'polypeptide(L)'
;MDQPKKPTLAEFGLTERDLGKVPQLLAERIDRVAVSRIGVGTATVIGALSVWGIYEKTGSFLSGAFFGVLIGFVVFLLASSVVAYCIELSLLAASFLQGVVISLFNKRAGKVYRYQSALRSYGRENRKYRSWLIQKGERT
;
A
#
# COMPACT_ATOMS: atom_id res chain seq x y z
N MET A 1 -26.72 -3.23 -4.94
CA MET A 1 -25.71 -2.73 -3.98
C MET A 1 -26.05 -1.27 -3.78
N ASP A 2 -26.16 -0.79 -2.54
CA ASP A 2 -26.56 0.60 -2.31
C ASP A 2 -25.38 1.54 -2.56
N GLN A 3 -25.66 2.76 -3.02
CA GLN A 3 -24.62 3.76 -3.23
C GLN A 3 -24.03 4.15 -1.86
N PRO A 4 -22.70 4.06 -1.67
CA PRO A 4 -22.09 4.46 -0.41
C PRO A 4 -22.32 5.96 -0.18
N LYS A 5 -22.57 6.36 1.07
CA LYS A 5 -22.76 7.77 1.45
C LYS A 5 -21.39 8.40 1.75
N LYS A 6 -21.10 9.55 1.14
CA LYS A 6 -19.85 10.28 1.41
C LYS A 6 -19.89 10.85 2.84
N PRO A 7 -18.90 10.59 3.70
CA PRO A 7 -18.84 11.18 5.04
C PRO A 7 -18.64 12.69 4.94
N THR A 8 -19.34 13.44 5.79
CA THR A 8 -19.26 14.92 5.81
C THR A 8 -18.44 15.43 6.99
N LEU A 9 -17.77 16.57 6.85
CA LEU A 9 -16.96 17.15 7.94
C LEU A 9 -17.79 17.47 9.20
N ALA A 10 -19.04 17.87 9.00
CA ALA A 10 -19.98 18.19 10.08
C ALA A 10 -20.28 16.98 10.97
N GLU A 11 -20.37 15.76 10.41
CA GLU A 11 -20.57 14.51 11.16
C GLU A 11 -19.44 14.24 12.18
N PHE A 12 -18.25 14.80 11.94
CA PHE A 12 -17.09 14.66 12.83
C PHE A 12 -16.86 15.91 13.69
N GLY A 13 -17.70 16.95 13.55
CA GLY A 13 -17.53 18.25 14.21
C GLY A 13 -16.23 18.96 13.79
N LEU A 14 -15.91 18.89 12.49
CA LEU A 14 -14.71 19.48 11.88
C LEU A 14 -15.09 20.58 10.90
N THR A 15 -14.18 21.55 10.74
CA THR A 15 -14.26 22.58 9.69
C THR A 15 -13.13 22.37 8.66
N GLU A 16 -13.25 22.98 7.47
CA GLU A 16 -12.20 22.90 6.45
C GLU A 16 -10.84 23.43 6.93
N ARG A 17 -10.86 24.42 7.84
CA ARG A 17 -9.64 24.97 8.48
C ARG A 17 -8.92 23.95 9.35
N ASP A 18 -9.63 22.96 9.91
CA ASP A 18 -9.02 21.93 10.74
C ASP A 18 -8.24 20.91 9.91
N LEU A 19 -8.63 20.69 8.65
CA LEU A 19 -7.91 19.79 7.73
C LEU A 19 -6.52 20.28 7.37
N GLY A 20 -6.35 21.61 7.21
CA GLY A 20 -5.07 22.22 6.84
C GLY A 20 -4.05 22.27 7.97
N LYS A 21 -4.48 22.08 9.22
CA LYS A 21 -3.62 22.18 10.42
C LYS A 21 -3.08 20.83 10.91
N VAL A 22 -3.60 19.73 10.40
CA VAL A 22 -3.21 18.38 10.85
C VAL A 22 -2.20 17.79 9.86
N PRO A 23 -1.05 17.29 10.34
CA PRO A 23 -0.07 16.65 9.47
C PRO A 23 -0.70 15.43 8.77
N GLN A 24 -0.49 15.35 7.46
CA GLN A 24 -0.94 14.21 6.66
C GLN A 24 -0.26 12.92 7.13
N LEU A 25 -1.00 11.80 7.11
CA LEU A 25 -0.48 10.50 7.50
C LEU A 25 0.65 10.05 6.56
N LEU A 26 1.63 9.31 7.08
CA LEU A 26 2.71 8.71 6.29
C LEU A 26 2.20 7.93 5.07
N ALA A 27 1.13 7.14 5.22
CA ALA A 27 0.50 6.39 4.13
C ALA A 27 -0.20 7.27 3.08
N GLU A 28 -0.47 8.55 3.38
CA GLU A 28 -0.96 9.53 2.41
C GLU A 28 0.18 10.28 1.73
N ARG A 29 1.33 10.39 2.41
CA ARG A 29 2.51 11.10 1.92
C ARG A 29 3.38 10.22 1.02
N ILE A 30 3.38 8.92 1.25
CA ILE A 30 4.18 7.95 0.49
C ILE A 30 3.30 7.35 -0.60
N ASP A 31 3.60 7.71 -1.84
CA ASP A 31 2.86 7.23 -3.01
C ASP A 31 3.07 5.72 -3.20
N ARG A 32 2.02 5.03 -3.68
CA ARG A 32 2.07 3.59 -4.00
C ARG A 32 3.13 3.28 -5.05
N VAL A 33 3.39 4.24 -5.94
CA VAL A 33 4.45 4.13 -6.95
C VAL A 33 5.83 4.06 -6.28
N ALA A 34 6.06 4.85 -5.23
CA ALA A 34 7.31 4.81 -4.47
C ALA A 34 7.48 3.47 -3.72
N VAL A 35 6.41 2.97 -3.10
CA VAL A 35 6.40 1.65 -2.43
C VAL A 35 6.71 0.52 -3.43
N SER A 36 6.06 0.55 -4.59
CA SER A 36 6.29 -0.42 -5.66
C SER A 36 7.75 -0.38 -6.16
N ARG A 37 8.31 0.82 -6.37
CA ARG A 37 9.72 0.96 -6.79
C ARG A 37 10.70 0.40 -5.76
N ILE A 38 10.48 0.66 -4.47
CA ILE A 38 11.32 0.10 -3.40
C ILE A 38 11.18 -1.44 -3.39
N GLY A 39 9.95 -1.96 -3.49
CA GLY A 39 9.71 -3.40 -3.52
C GLY A 39 10.40 -4.09 -4.70
N VAL A 40 10.32 -3.51 -5.91
CA VAL A 40 11.02 -4.02 -7.09
C VAL A 40 12.54 -3.95 -6.91
N GLY A 41 13.07 -2.86 -6.37
CA GLY A 41 14.50 -2.72 -6.08
C GLY A 41 15.01 -3.80 -5.12
N THR A 42 14.28 -4.03 -4.04
CA THR A 42 14.67 -5.04 -3.03
C THR A 42 14.56 -6.46 -3.59
N ALA A 43 13.50 -6.74 -4.36
CA ALA A 43 13.32 -8.02 -5.03
C ALA A 43 14.41 -8.31 -6.07
N THR A 44 14.90 -7.28 -6.77
CA THR A 44 16.01 -7.42 -7.74
C THR A 44 17.28 -7.88 -7.04
N VAL A 45 17.60 -7.31 -5.88
CA VAL A 45 18.75 -7.71 -5.07
C VAL A 45 18.60 -9.15 -4.58
N ILE A 46 17.43 -9.52 -4.05
CA ILE A 46 17.16 -10.89 -3.57
C ILE A 46 17.25 -11.90 -4.73
N GLY A 47 16.66 -11.57 -5.88
CA GLY A 47 16.74 -12.38 -7.10
C GLY A 47 18.19 -12.58 -7.54
N ALA A 48 18.98 -11.50 -7.60
CA ALA A 48 20.39 -11.55 -7.98
C ALA A 48 21.24 -12.41 -7.02
N LEU A 49 21.04 -12.28 -5.71
CA LEU A 49 21.70 -13.12 -4.70
C LEU A 49 21.35 -14.60 -4.86
N SER A 50 20.11 -14.90 -5.27
CA SER A 50 19.66 -16.27 -5.52
C SER A 50 20.35 -16.88 -6.74
N VAL A 51 20.53 -16.10 -7.82
CA VAL A 51 21.32 -16.52 -9.00
C VAL A 51 22.76 -16.81 -8.58
N TRP A 52 23.36 -15.89 -7.81
CA TRP A 52 24.74 -16.04 -7.32
C TRP A 52 24.95 -17.31 -6.50
N GLY A 53 24.06 -17.59 -5.53
CA GLY A 53 24.16 -18.79 -4.70
C GLY A 53 24.00 -20.09 -5.47
N ILE A 54 23.22 -20.11 -6.56
CA ILE A 54 23.09 -21.28 -7.43
C ILE A 54 24.33 -21.45 -8.29
N TYR A 55 24.88 -20.34 -8.80
CA TYR A 55 26.11 -20.35 -9.55
C TYR A 55 27.28 -20.95 -8.74
N GLU A 56 27.44 -20.54 -7.46
CA GLU A 56 28.44 -21.11 -6.55
C GLU A 56 28.25 -22.62 -6.33
N LYS A 57 26.99 -23.09 -6.22
CA LYS A 57 26.72 -24.50 -5.91
C LYS A 57 26.85 -25.46 -7.09
N THR A 58 26.69 -24.98 -8.33
CA THR A 58 26.57 -25.87 -9.48
C THR A 58 27.92 -26.26 -10.08
N GLY A 59 29.00 -25.52 -9.78
CA GLY A 59 30.37 -25.81 -10.24
C GLY A 59 30.59 -25.76 -11.77
N SER A 60 29.52 -25.56 -12.54
CA SER A 60 29.50 -25.47 -14.01
C SER A 60 28.75 -24.21 -14.41
N PHE A 61 29.42 -23.38 -15.21
CA PHE A 61 28.94 -22.07 -15.66
C PHE A 61 27.60 -22.17 -16.41
N LEU A 62 27.48 -23.18 -17.30
CA LEU A 62 26.34 -23.31 -18.21
C LEU A 62 25.07 -23.74 -17.47
N SER A 63 25.17 -24.75 -16.62
CA SER A 63 24.04 -25.25 -15.82
C SER A 63 23.69 -24.28 -14.69
N GLY A 64 24.70 -23.66 -14.06
CA GLY A 64 24.49 -22.63 -13.04
C GLY A 64 23.76 -21.40 -13.57
N ALA A 65 24.09 -20.94 -14.78
CA ALA A 65 23.38 -19.83 -15.41
C ALA A 65 21.94 -20.20 -15.81
N PHE A 66 21.72 -21.37 -16.41
CA PHE A 66 20.39 -21.78 -16.89
C PHE A 66 19.40 -21.99 -15.73
N PHE A 67 19.78 -22.75 -14.71
CA PHE A 67 18.93 -22.98 -13.53
C PHE A 67 18.91 -21.76 -12.59
N GLY A 68 20.03 -21.05 -12.46
CA GLY A 68 20.16 -19.87 -11.63
C GLY A 68 19.25 -18.73 -12.08
N VAL A 69 19.21 -18.42 -13.38
CA VAL A 69 18.33 -17.38 -13.92
C VAL A 69 16.85 -17.74 -13.70
N LEU A 70 16.48 -19.00 -13.92
CA LEU A 70 15.08 -19.45 -13.81
C LEU A 70 14.60 -19.42 -12.36
N ILE A 71 15.42 -19.94 -11.42
CA ILE A 71 15.11 -19.91 -9.99
C ILE A 71 15.16 -18.47 -9.47
N GLY A 72 16.17 -17.68 -9.86
CA GLY A 72 16.30 -16.27 -9.49
C GLY A 72 15.12 -15.42 -9.97
N PHE A 73 14.58 -15.71 -11.16
CA PHE A 73 13.40 -15.04 -11.68
C PHE A 73 12.13 -15.39 -10.89
N VAL A 74 11.94 -16.66 -10.52
CA VAL A 74 10.82 -17.08 -9.66
C VAL A 74 10.92 -16.42 -8.28
N VAL A 75 12.12 -16.41 -7.69
CA VAL A 75 12.37 -15.73 -6.40
C VAL A 75 12.13 -14.23 -6.52
N PHE A 76 12.56 -13.59 -7.61
CA PHE A 76 12.29 -12.19 -7.89
C PHE A 76 10.78 -11.89 -7.93
N LEU A 77 10.00 -12.70 -8.65
CA LEU A 77 8.55 -12.52 -8.73
C LEU A 77 7.89 -12.66 -7.36
N LEU A 78 8.25 -13.69 -6.60
CA LEU A 78 7.77 -13.89 -5.23
C LEU A 78 8.16 -12.72 -4.32
N ALA A 79 9.43 -12.33 -4.31
CA ALA A 79 9.93 -11.24 -3.49
C ALA A 79 9.28 -9.90 -3.86
N SER A 80 9.07 -9.60 -5.15
CA SER A 80 8.50 -8.33 -5.59
C SER A 80 7.07 -8.13 -5.09
N SER A 81 6.26 -9.20 -5.06
CA SER A 81 4.90 -9.18 -4.54
C SER A 81 4.87 -9.12 -3.01
N VAL A 82 5.68 -9.94 -2.34
CA VAL A 82 5.71 -10.04 -0.87
C VAL A 82 6.30 -8.79 -0.23
N VAL A 83 7.41 -8.26 -0.76
CA VAL A 83 8.07 -7.06 -0.20
C VAL A 83 7.16 -5.85 -0.34
N ALA A 84 6.52 -5.66 -1.49
CA ALA A 84 5.57 -4.55 -1.69
C ALA A 84 4.40 -4.63 -0.69
N TYR A 85 3.86 -5.84 -0.48
CA TYR A 85 2.80 -6.07 0.50
C TYR A 85 3.27 -5.78 1.93
N CYS A 86 4.45 -6.26 2.32
CA CYS A 86 5.04 -6.00 3.64
C CYS A 86 5.25 -4.50 3.89
N ILE A 87 5.79 -3.77 2.90
CA ILE A 87 6.00 -2.31 3.03
C ILE A 87 4.65 -1.60 3.17
N GLU A 88 3.64 -1.94 2.38
CA GLU A 88 2.31 -1.34 2.49
C GLU A 88 1.71 -1.61 3.88
N LEU A 89 1.87 -2.82 4.40
CA LEU A 89 1.38 -3.21 5.73
C LEU A 89 2.11 -2.46 6.85
N SER A 90 3.44 -2.33 6.76
CA SER A 90 4.25 -1.53 7.70
C SER A 90 3.86 -0.04 7.66
N LEU A 91 3.60 0.52 6.48
CA LEU A 91 3.17 1.91 6.33
C LEU A 91 1.77 2.14 6.91
N LEU A 92 0.86 1.19 6.72
CA LEU A 92 -0.47 1.24 7.33
C LEU A 92 -0.39 1.15 8.85
N ALA A 93 0.43 0.24 9.39
CA ALA A 93 0.66 0.11 10.82
C ALA A 93 1.28 1.38 11.43
N ALA A 94 2.33 1.92 10.79
CA ALA A 94 2.96 3.17 11.20
C ALA A 94 1.99 4.36 11.14
N SER A 95 1.15 4.44 10.11
CA SER A 95 0.13 5.50 10.00
C SER A 95 -0.97 5.37 11.05
N PHE A 96 -1.35 4.15 11.40
CA PHE A 96 -2.29 3.90 12.49
C PHE A 96 -1.70 4.35 13.83
N LEU A 97 -0.47 3.94 14.13
CA LEU A 97 0.27 4.39 15.31
C LEU A 97 0.40 5.91 15.36
N GLN A 98 0.75 6.55 14.24
CA GLN A 98 0.82 8.01 14.13
C GLN A 98 -0.54 8.66 14.45
N GLY A 99 -1.65 8.10 13.95
CA GLY A 99 -3.00 8.57 14.26
C GLY A 99 -3.37 8.42 15.73
N VAL A 100 -2.99 7.30 16.38
CA VAL A 100 -3.21 7.06 17.81
C VAL A 100 -2.42 8.05 18.66
N VAL A 101 -1.12 8.20 18.39
CA VAL A 101 -0.23 9.13 19.11
C VAL A 101 -0.77 10.56 19.00
N ILE A 102 -1.10 11.01 17.80
CA ILE A 102 -1.61 12.38 17.61
C ILE A 102 -2.99 12.55 18.25
N SER A 103 -3.84 11.52 18.27
CA SER A 103 -5.13 11.57 18.98
C SER A 103 -4.97 11.69 20.49
N LEU A 104 -3.88 11.17 21.07
CA LEU A 104 -3.58 11.31 22.51
C LEU A 104 -3.20 12.76 22.85
N PHE A 105 -2.40 13.41 22.00
CA PHE A 105 -1.94 14.78 22.23
C PHE A 105 -2.92 15.86 21.73
N ASN A 106 -3.80 15.54 20.78
CA ASN A 106 -4.75 16.50 20.20
C ASN A 106 -6.05 15.82 19.75
N LYS A 107 -7.13 15.99 20.54
CA LYS A 107 -8.47 15.45 20.26
C LYS A 107 -9.04 15.90 18.90
N ARG A 108 -8.71 17.12 18.41
CA ARG A 108 -9.17 17.59 17.10
C ARG A 108 -8.46 16.86 15.97
N ALA A 109 -7.16 16.64 16.09
CA ALA A 109 -6.40 15.87 15.11
C ALA A 109 -6.87 14.40 15.05
N GLY A 110 -7.21 13.81 16.19
CA GLY A 110 -7.86 12.48 16.24
C GLY A 110 -9.17 12.40 15.45
N LYS A 111 -10.01 13.45 15.48
CA LYS A 111 -11.23 13.54 14.67
C LYS A 111 -10.92 13.64 13.17
N VAL A 112 -9.91 14.43 12.79
CA VAL A 112 -9.45 14.54 11.39
C VAL A 112 -8.98 13.18 10.84
N TYR A 113 -8.25 12.39 11.63
CA TYR A 113 -7.83 11.06 11.20
C TYR A 113 -8.99 10.08 11.03
N ARG A 114 -10.00 10.12 11.91
CA ARG A 114 -11.22 9.31 11.74
C ARG A 114 -11.97 9.70 10.47
N TYR A 115 -12.06 11.00 10.18
CA TYR A 115 -12.66 11.49 8.94
C TYR A 115 -11.88 11.00 7.70
N GLN A 116 -10.55 11.13 7.69
CA GLN A 116 -9.72 10.64 6.58
C GLN A 116 -9.84 9.12 6.40
N SER A 117 -9.84 8.36 7.49
CA SER A 117 -10.05 6.91 7.46
C SER A 117 -11.41 6.53 6.86
N ALA A 118 -12.48 7.21 7.29
CA ALA A 118 -13.82 7.04 6.72
C ALA A 118 -13.86 7.39 5.23
N LEU A 119 -13.15 8.45 4.81
CA LEU A 119 -13.03 8.86 3.41
C LEU A 119 -12.34 7.80 2.55
N ARG A 120 -11.29 7.14 3.07
CA ARG A 120 -10.61 6.02 2.39
C ARG A 120 -11.51 4.79 2.28
N SER A 121 -12.27 4.46 3.32
CA SER A 121 -13.25 3.36 3.27
C SER A 121 -14.35 3.64 2.26
N TYR A 122 -14.91 4.85 2.26
CA TYR A 122 -15.84 5.33 1.23
C TYR A 122 -15.24 5.21 -0.18
N GLY A 123 -13.99 5.63 -0.38
CA GLY A 123 -13.31 5.52 -1.67
C GLY A 123 -13.18 4.07 -2.16
N ARG A 124 -12.95 3.11 -1.27
CA ARG A 124 -12.90 1.68 -1.60
C ARG A 124 -14.28 1.13 -1.95
N GLU A 125 -15.30 1.46 -1.17
CA GLU A 125 -16.68 1.02 -1.43
C GLU A 125 -17.23 1.63 -2.72
N ASN A 126 -16.95 2.91 -2.99
CA ASN A 126 -17.40 3.58 -4.20
C ASN A 126 -16.73 3.00 -5.47
N ARG A 127 -15.47 2.56 -5.39
CA ARG A 127 -14.85 1.80 -6.49
C ARG A 127 -15.55 0.47 -6.71
N LYS A 128 -15.86 -0.28 -5.65
CA LYS A 128 -16.62 -1.54 -5.75
C LYS A 128 -18.00 -1.31 -6.37
N TYR A 129 -18.71 -0.27 -5.92
CA TYR A 129 -20.01 0.12 -6.46
C TYR A 129 -19.94 0.48 -7.95
N ARG A 130 -18.94 1.28 -8.37
CA ARG A 130 -18.70 1.57 -9.80
C ARG A 130 -18.38 0.32 -10.61
N SER A 131 -17.52 -0.57 -10.11
CA SER A 131 -17.23 -1.83 -10.79
C SER A 131 -18.48 -2.71 -10.93
N TRP A 132 -19.35 -2.72 -9.92
CA TRP A 132 -20.64 -3.42 -9.96
C TRP A 132 -21.60 -2.81 -11.00
N LEU A 133 -21.70 -1.47 -11.08
CA LEU A 133 -22.49 -0.79 -12.12
C LEU A 133 -22.01 -1.13 -13.54
N ILE A 134 -20.68 -1.08 -13.75
CA ILE A 134 -20.06 -1.44 -15.03
C ILE A 134 -20.37 -2.90 -15.40
N GLN A 135 -20.30 -3.83 -14.44
CA GLN A 135 -20.64 -5.25 -14.67
C GLN A 135 -22.12 -5.46 -15.01
N LYS A 136 -23.02 -4.61 -14.50
CA LYS A 136 -24.44 -4.69 -14.81
C LYS A 136 -24.84 -4.07 -16.15
N GLY A 137 -23.91 -3.44 -16.86
CA GLY A 137 -24.22 -2.70 -18.09
C GLY A 137 -25.03 -1.42 -17.85
N GLU A 138 -25.28 -1.06 -16.59
CA GLU A 138 -25.84 0.21 -16.19
C GLU A 138 -24.72 1.26 -16.32
N ARG A 139 -24.55 1.78 -17.55
CA ARG A 139 -23.72 2.96 -17.79
C ARG A 139 -24.30 4.10 -16.97
N THR A 140 -23.52 4.59 -16.02
CA THR A 140 -23.63 5.95 -15.49
C THR A 140 -23.67 6.97 -16.61
#